data_AF-A0A2N4YRX1-F1
#
_entry.id   AF-A0A2N4YRX1-F1
#
_cell.length_a   1.000
_cell.length_b   1.000
_cell.length_c   1.000
_cell.angle_alpha   90.00
_cell.angle_beta   90.00
_cell.angle_gamma   90.00
#
_symmetry.space_group_name_H-M   'P 1'
#
loop_
_entity.id
_entity.type
_entity.pdbx_description
1 polymer ?
#
loop_
_entity_poly.entity_id
_entity_poly.type
_entity_poly.pdbx_seq_one_letter_code
_entity_poly.pdbx_strand_id
1 'polypeptide(L)'
;RLVTDYATFGYLCDVYVLNEYQKSGLGRWLIECCHAHPVMSRLRRIMLVTSSAPWLYQKLGYNPLNQPDFVWQINRPDIYRKPGQK
;
A
#
# COMPACT_ATOMS: atom_id res chain seq x y z
N ARG A 1 0.21 -4.19 5.95
CA ARG A 1 -1.13 -4.80 6.21
C ARG A 1 -1.89 -4.97 4.90
N LEU A 2 -2.68 -6.03 4.76
CA LEU A 2 -3.62 -6.22 3.64
C LEU A 2 -5.04 -6.30 4.20
N VAL A 3 -5.94 -5.44 3.71
CA VAL A 3 -7.39 -5.48 4.01
C VAL A 3 -8.09 -6.04 2.79
N THR A 4 -8.93 -7.06 2.94
CA THR A 4 -9.55 -7.74 1.79
C THR A 4 -10.95 -8.27 2.10
N ASP A 5 -11.78 -8.33 1.07
CA ASP A 5 -13.09 -8.97 1.07
C ASP A 5 -13.02 -10.50 0.85
N TYR A 6 -11.83 -11.05 0.65
CA TYR A 6 -11.55 -12.46 0.29
C TYR A 6 -12.19 -12.96 -1.01
N ALA A 7 -12.78 -12.06 -1.80
CA ALA A 7 -13.49 -12.40 -3.04
C ALA A 7 -12.82 -11.76 -4.24
N THR A 8 -12.61 -10.44 -4.22
CA THR A 8 -12.21 -9.68 -5.42
C THR A 8 -11.18 -8.60 -5.17
N PHE A 9 -11.08 -8.07 -3.95
CA PHE A 9 -10.36 -6.84 -3.70
C PHE A 9 -9.42 -6.91 -2.51
N GLY A 10 -8.25 -6.29 -2.64
CA GLY A 10 -7.29 -6.07 -1.56
C GLY A 10 -6.80 -4.62 -1.52
N TYR A 11 -6.65 -4.07 -0.32
CA TYR A 11 -5.97 -2.81 -0.06
C TYR A 11 -4.71 -3.04 0.75
N LEU A 12 -3.55 -2.81 0.14
CA LEU A 12 -2.25 -2.87 0.79
C LEU A 12 -1.95 -1.52 1.42
N CYS A 13 -1.80 -1.50 2.74
CA CYS A 13 -1.58 -0.30 3.54
C CYS A 13 -0.59 -0.54 4.68
N ASP A 14 -0.17 0.54 5.33
CA ASP A 14 0.69 0.50 6.53
C ASP A 14 1.96 -0.33 6.34
N VAL A 15 2.59 -0.19 5.16
CA VAL A 15 3.89 -0.77 4.86
C VAL A 15 4.93 0.20 5.42
N TYR A 16 5.68 -0.25 6.42
CA TYR A 16 6.63 0.57 7.14
C TYR A 16 7.84 -0.25 7.56
N VAL A 17 9.02 0.38 7.50
CA VAL A 17 10.28 -0.13 8.03
C VAL A 17 10.90 1.00 8.85
N LEU A 18 11.30 0.70 10.08
CA LEU A 18 12.01 1.65 10.96
C LEU A 18 13.24 2.21 10.23
N ASN A 19 13.51 3.50 10.43
CA ASN A 19 14.54 4.23 9.68
C ASN A 19 15.91 3.55 9.72
N GLU A 20 16.30 2.99 10.87
CA GLU A 20 17.57 2.28 11.07
C GLU A 20 17.72 0.99 10.24
N TYR A 21 16.62 0.40 9.76
CA TYR A 21 16.63 -0.82 8.92
C TYR A 21 16.23 -0.56 7.46
N GLN A 22 16.03 0.70 7.06
CA GLN A 22 15.75 1.04 5.67
C GLN A 22 16.98 0.80 4.78
N LYS A 23 16.76 0.74 3.45
CA LYS A 23 17.78 0.49 2.42
C LYS A 23 18.42 -0.91 2.44
N SER A 24 18.05 -1.77 3.40
CA SER A 24 18.47 -3.18 3.47
C SER A 24 17.57 -4.14 2.68
N GLY A 25 16.69 -3.63 1.81
CA GLY A 25 15.77 -4.46 1.01
C GLY A 25 14.51 -4.95 1.74
N LEU A 26 14.35 -4.67 3.04
CA LEU A 26 13.22 -5.17 3.84
C LEU A 26 11.84 -4.76 3.31
N GLY A 27 11.71 -3.53 2.79
CA GLY A 27 10.44 -3.08 2.21
C GLY A 27 10.01 -3.95 1.03
N ARG A 28 10.94 -4.32 0.15
CA ARG A 28 10.69 -5.25 -0.96
C ARG A 28 10.32 -6.63 -0.45
N TRP A 29 11.11 -7.16 0.47
CA TRP A 29 10.90 -8.47 1.07
C TRP A 29 9.50 -8.59 1.72
N LEU A 30 9.05 -7.58 2.46
CA LEU A 30 7.72 -7.56 3.06
C LEU A 30 6.60 -7.67 2.02
N ILE A 31 6.72 -6.99 0.88
CA ILE A 31 5.72 -7.06 -0.19
C ILE A 31 5.78 -8.41 -0.91
N GLU A 32 6.98 -8.95 -1.14
CA GLU A 32 7.14 -10.30 -1.71
C GLU A 32 6.49 -11.36 -0.82
N CYS A 33 6.65 -11.27 0.51
CA CYS A 33 5.94 -12.13 1.46
C CYS A 33 4.42 -11.99 1.35
N CYS A 34 3.92 -10.75 1.20
CA CYS A 34 2.50 -10.51 0.98
C CYS A 34 2.03 -11.17 -0.32
N HIS A 35 2.72 -10.94 -1.44
CA HIS A 35 2.41 -11.52 -2.77
C HIS A 35 2.41 -13.05 -2.77
N ALA A 36 3.28 -13.67 -1.98
CA ALA A 36 3.34 -15.12 -1.83
C ALA A 36 2.14 -15.71 -1.07
N HIS A 37 1.35 -14.90 -0.35
CA HIS A 37 0.17 -15.40 0.37
C HIS A 37 -0.91 -15.87 -0.64
N PRO A 38 -1.48 -17.08 -0.49
CA PRO A 38 -2.42 -17.65 -1.47
C PRO A 38 -3.65 -16.80 -1.76
N VAL A 39 -4.07 -15.94 -0.83
CA VAL A 39 -5.18 -15.01 -1.07
C VAL A 39 -4.88 -14.05 -2.22
N MET A 40 -3.63 -13.62 -2.41
CA MET A 40 -3.27 -12.56 -3.36
C MET A 40 -3.57 -12.95 -4.81
N SER A 41 -3.31 -14.21 -5.18
CA SER A 41 -3.56 -14.72 -6.53
C SER A 41 -5.04 -14.84 -6.87
N ARG A 42 -5.92 -14.78 -5.87
CA ARG A 42 -7.38 -14.82 -6.05
C ARG A 42 -8.01 -13.45 -6.21
N LEU A 43 -7.32 -12.38 -5.81
CA LEU A 43 -7.87 -11.03 -5.83
C LEU A 43 -7.77 -10.45 -7.24
N ARG A 44 -8.91 -10.02 -7.78
CA ARG A 44 -9.00 -9.35 -9.09
C ARG A 44 -8.27 -8.00 -9.10
N ARG A 45 -8.28 -7.29 -7.97
CA ARG A 45 -7.68 -5.95 -7.87
C ARG A 45 -7.02 -5.76 -6.51
N ILE A 46 -5.76 -5.32 -6.54
CA ILE A 46 -5.02 -4.93 -5.34
C ILE A 46 -4.62 -3.46 -5.50
N MET A 47 -5.03 -2.63 -4.54
CA MET A 47 -4.81 -1.19 -4.53
C MET A 47 -3.84 -0.80 -3.41
N LEU A 48 -3.13 0.30 -3.63
CA LEU A 48 -2.36 1.02 -2.61
C LEU A 48 -2.32 2.50 -2.97
N VAL A 49 -2.03 3.33 -1.98
CA VAL A 49 -1.71 4.75 -2.16
C VAL A 49 -0.33 4.98 -1.55
N THR A 50 0.57 5.62 -2.29
CA THR A 50 1.94 5.87 -1.84
C THR A 50 2.39 7.28 -2.23
N SER A 51 3.08 7.95 -1.31
CA SER A 51 3.72 9.26 -1.54
C SER A 51 5.24 9.19 -1.63
N SER A 52 5.86 8.09 -1.17
CA SER A 52 7.31 8.03 -0.91
C SER A 52 8.04 6.92 -1.66
N ALA A 53 7.35 5.87 -2.09
CA ALA A 53 8.00 4.71 -2.72
C ALA A 53 7.30 4.18 -3.99
N PRO A 54 6.83 5.04 -4.92
CA PRO A 54 6.17 4.56 -6.15
C PRO A 54 7.08 3.61 -6.97
N TRP A 55 8.39 3.87 -7.00
CA TRP A 55 9.39 3.04 -7.68
C TRP A 55 9.46 1.60 -7.14
N LEU A 56 9.19 1.39 -5.85
CA LEU A 56 9.21 0.06 -5.23
C LEU A 56 8.05 -0.77 -5.76
N TYR A 57 6.86 -0.19 -5.75
CA TYR A 57 5.65 -0.87 -6.19
C TYR A 57 5.66 -1.11 -7.71
N GLN A 58 6.20 -0.19 -8.50
CA GLN A 58 6.41 -0.41 -9.94
C GLN A 58 7.27 -1.66 -10.22
N LYS A 59 8.37 -1.85 -9.47
CA LYS A 59 9.22 -3.05 -9.60
C LYS A 59 8.52 -4.36 -9.21
N LEU A 60 7.42 -4.26 -8.47
CA LEU A 60 6.63 -5.38 -7.97
C LEU A 60 5.33 -5.59 -8.76
N GLY A 61 5.24 -5.00 -9.95
CA GLY A 61 4.12 -5.23 -10.88
C GLY A 61 2.88 -4.36 -10.65
N TYR A 62 2.96 -3.37 -9.75
CA TYR A 62 1.89 -2.37 -9.62
C TYR A 62 1.99 -1.32 -10.72
N ASN A 63 0.86 -1.00 -11.34
CA ASN A 63 0.76 0.06 -12.32
C ASN A 63 0.10 1.30 -11.72
N PRO A 64 0.58 2.52 -12.04
CA PRO A 64 -0.05 3.75 -11.57
C PRO A 64 -1.43 3.93 -12.23
N LEU A 65 -2.40 4.43 -11.45
CA LEU A 65 -3.73 4.78 -11.96
C LEU A 65 -3.74 6.22 -12.46
N ASN A 66 -3.23 6.43 -13.66
CA ASN A 66 -3.10 7.76 -14.28
C ASN A 66 -4.28 8.09 -15.20
N GLN A 67 -5.50 7.92 -14.70
CA GLN A 67 -6.73 8.24 -15.45
C GLN A 67 -7.50 9.36 -14.74
N PRO A 68 -7.86 10.45 -15.45
CA PRO A 68 -8.73 11.50 -14.89
C PRO A 68 -10.03 10.90 -14.34
N ASP A 69 -10.50 11.42 -13.21
CA ASP A 69 -11.78 11.04 -12.57
C ASP A 69 -11.96 9.53 -12.29
N PHE A 70 -10.86 8.76 -12.23
CA PHE A 70 -10.91 7.31 -12.06
C PHE A 70 -10.94 6.87 -10.59
N VAL A 71 -10.24 7.59 -9.71
CA VAL A 71 -10.17 7.29 -8.27
C VAL A 71 -10.70 8.48 -7.49
N TRP A 72 -11.72 8.20 -6.68
CA TRP A 72 -12.34 9.18 -5.79
C TRP A 72 -12.08 8.76 -4.34
N GLN A 73 -11.82 9.73 -3.47
CA GLN A 73 -11.53 9.46 -2.07
C GLN A 73 -12.10 10.54 -1.16
N ILE A 74 -12.44 10.13 0.07
CA ILE A 74 -12.59 11.05 1.20
C ILE A 74 -11.33 10.92 2.05
N ASN A 75 -10.47 11.93 2.00
CA ASN A 75 -9.24 11.95 2.78
C ASN A 75 -9.35 12.98 3.91
N ARG A 76 -9.08 12.55 5.16
CA ARG A 76 -9.02 13.41 6.35
C ARG A 76 -7.66 13.20 7.03
N PRO A 77 -6.58 13.82 6.51
CA PRO A 77 -5.20 13.48 6.90
C PRO A 77 -4.93 13.67 8.41
N ASP A 78 -5.61 14.60 9.07
CA ASP A 78 -5.38 14.94 10.47
C ASP A 78 -6.46 14.41 11.45
N ILE A 79 -7.27 13.42 11.05
CA ILE A 79 -8.43 12.97 11.86
C ILE A 79 -8.08 12.46 13.27
N TYR A 80 -6.82 12.02 13.49
CA TYR A 80 -6.34 11.54 14.79
C TYR A 80 -5.48 12.56 15.54
N ARG A 81 -5.23 13.74 14.94
CA ARG A 81 -4.41 14.78 15.56
C ARG A 81 -5.20 15.40 16.72
N LYS A 82 -4.69 15.29 17.94
CA LYS A 82 -5.30 15.95 19.09
C LYS A 82 -5.11 17.47 18.98
N PRO A 83 -6.06 18.28 19.49
CA PRO A 83 -5.86 19.73 19.57
C PRO A 83 -4.54 20.04 20.32
N GLY A 84 -3.67 20.84 19.70
CA GLY A 84 -2.40 21.29 20.29
C GLY A 84 -1.18 20.41 20.04
N GLN A 85 -1.30 19.26 19.38
CA GLN A 85 -0.14 18.45 18.99
C GLN A 85 0.50 19.06 17.73
N LYS A 86 1.70 19.64 17.85
CA LYS A 86 2.48 20.15 16.70
C LYS A 86 3.06 19.00 15.88
#